data_AF-A0A1G1E3P5-F1
#
_entry.id   AF-A0A1G1E3P5-F1
#
_cell.length_a   1.000
_cell.length_b   1.000
_cell.length_c   1.000
_cell.angle_alpha   90.00
_cell.angle_beta   90.00
_cell.angle_gamma   90.00
#
_symmetry.space_group_name_H-M   'P 1'
#
loop_
_entity.id
_entity.type
_entity.pdbx_description
1 polymer ?
#
loop_
_entity_poly.entity_id
_entity_poly.type
_entity_poly.pdbx_seq_one_letter_code
_entity_poly.pdbx_strand_id
1 'polypeptide(L)'
;MYRGSRGGICKVSTDGDEEITRRDFFSIVGWGGIAATLGGSAFSFYRFYFPNVLYEKPTVFKIGKPADYPIGLSEKWKKERQIWVVRNEHGIYAMISICRHLGCTPNWFQDKQVFLCPCHGSIYDLAGNVLGGPAPRLFWRPSLKIDPVDGQIVVDFNHRQDPDPVSTENGLRADEALREVEPFFLSV
;
A
#
# COMPACT_ATOMS: atom_id res chain seq x y z
N MET A 1 -6.99 70.49 64.48
CA MET A 1 -5.73 70.20 65.18
C MET A 1 -5.20 68.86 64.71
N TYR A 2 -3.96 68.84 64.20
CA TYR A 2 -2.97 67.75 64.16
C TYR A 2 -3.36 66.43 63.46
N ARG A 3 -2.90 66.23 62.20
CA ARG A 3 -1.63 65.57 61.76
C ARG A 3 -1.84 64.06 61.57
N GLY A 4 -1.37 63.41 60.50
CA GLY A 4 -0.37 63.83 59.53
C GLY A 4 -0.21 62.85 58.36
N SER A 5 0.44 63.39 57.34
CA SER A 5 0.76 62.78 56.05
C SER A 5 1.97 61.83 56.09
N ARG A 6 2.06 61.02 55.03
CA ARG A 6 3.24 60.40 54.40
C ARG A 6 3.55 58.97 54.82
N GLY A 7 3.62 58.12 53.79
CA GLY A 7 4.19 56.79 53.87
C GLY A 7 3.76 55.97 52.67
N GLY A 8 4.17 56.40 51.46
CA GLY A 8 4.12 55.53 50.30
C GLY A 8 5.04 54.33 50.57
N ILE A 9 4.49 53.13 50.44
CA ILE A 9 5.28 51.92 50.26
C ILE A 9 4.79 51.29 48.96
N CYS A 10 5.73 51.24 48.03
CA CYS A 10 5.62 50.66 46.71
C CYS A 10 5.06 49.24 46.76
N LYS A 11 4.23 48.91 45.76
CA LYS A 11 3.91 47.54 45.40
C LYS A 11 5.20 46.73 45.30
N VAL A 12 5.28 45.61 46.00
CA VAL A 12 6.03 44.45 45.51
C VAL A 12 4.98 43.49 44.98
N SER A 13 4.85 43.48 43.65
CA SER A 13 4.15 42.42 42.94
C SER A 13 5.09 41.21 42.96
N THR A 14 4.96 40.34 43.94
CA THR A 14 5.45 38.96 43.80
C THR A 14 4.39 38.21 43.03
N ASP A 15 4.62 38.15 41.72
CA ASP A 15 4.04 37.14 40.85
C ASP A 15 4.55 35.79 41.34
N GLY A 16 3.67 34.90 41.80
CA GLY A 16 4.04 33.60 42.35
C GLY A 16 3.42 33.36 43.72
N ASP A 17 2.27 32.69 43.69
CA ASP A 17 1.76 31.69 44.64
C ASP A 17 0.22 31.77 44.66
N GLU A 18 -0.43 31.30 43.58
CA GLU A 18 -1.88 31.02 43.62
C GLU A 18 -2.11 29.88 44.61
N GLU A 19 -2.47 30.21 45.85
CA GLU A 19 -2.93 29.24 46.83
C GLU A 19 -4.23 28.59 46.31
N ILE A 20 -4.13 27.33 45.87
CA ILE A 20 -5.25 26.55 45.35
C ILE A 20 -6.36 26.49 46.41
N THR A 21 -7.50 27.10 46.13
CA THR A 21 -8.63 27.03 47.07
C THR A 21 -9.25 25.64 47.05
N ARG A 22 -9.93 25.23 48.13
CA ARG A 22 -10.60 23.91 48.20
C ARG A 22 -11.58 23.70 47.04
N ARG A 23 -12.27 24.76 46.60
CA ARG A 23 -13.20 24.71 45.48
C ARG A 23 -12.47 24.50 44.15
N ASP A 24 -11.32 25.15 43.97
CA ASP A 24 -10.50 24.99 42.78
C ASP A 24 -9.87 23.60 42.74
N PHE A 25 -9.42 23.08 43.89
CA PHE A 25 -8.93 21.70 44.01
C PHE A 25 -9.98 20.68 43.55
N PHE A 26 -11.22 20.76 44.07
CA PHE A 26 -12.28 19.83 43.64
C PHE A 26 -12.67 19.99 42.18
N SER A 27 -12.61 21.22 41.64
CA SER A 27 -12.92 21.49 40.24
C SER A 27 -11.85 20.93 39.29
N ILE A 28 -10.57 21.08 39.63
CA ILE A 28 -9.43 20.56 38.87
C ILE A 28 -9.46 19.02 38.87
N VAL A 29 -9.68 18.41 40.04
CA VAL A 29 -9.77 16.94 40.15
C VAL A 29 -11.00 16.41 39.39
N GLY A 30 -12.15 17.08 39.49
CA GLY A 30 -13.37 16.69 38.78
C GLY A 30 -13.23 16.74 37.26
N TRP A 31 -12.79 17.87 36.72
CA TRP A 31 -12.58 18.01 35.27
C TRP A 31 -11.40 17.17 34.76
N GLY A 32 -10.35 16.99 35.57
CA GLY A 32 -9.23 16.11 35.27
C GLY A 32 -9.68 14.65 35.14
N GLY A 33 -10.54 14.17 36.04
CA GLY A 33 -11.12 12.83 35.97
C GLY A 33 -11.96 12.61 34.71
N ILE A 34 -12.84 13.57 34.37
CA ILE A 34 -13.66 13.51 33.15
C ILE A 34 -12.79 13.51 31.90
N ALA A 35 -11.79 14.40 31.83
CA ALA A 35 -10.87 14.48 30.71
C ALA A 35 -10.07 13.17 30.54
N ALA A 36 -9.63 12.56 31.63
CA ALA A 36 -8.93 11.28 31.61
C ALA A 36 -9.83 10.14 31.10
N THR A 37 -11.08 10.07 31.56
CA THR A 37 -12.04 9.05 31.08
C THR A 37 -12.38 9.24 29.60
N LEU A 38 -12.63 10.47 29.16
CA LEU A 38 -12.93 10.76 27.76
C LEU A 38 -11.71 10.50 26.86
N GLY A 39 -10.52 10.92 27.29
CA GLY A 39 -9.27 10.68 26.58
C GLY A 39 -8.94 9.19 26.47
N GLY A 40 -9.05 8.44 27.57
CA GLY A 40 -8.87 6.99 27.59
C GLY A 40 -9.87 6.27 26.68
N SER A 41 -11.15 6.66 26.74
CA SER A 41 -12.21 6.08 25.91
C SER A 41 -11.99 6.38 24.43
N ALA A 42 -11.63 7.61 24.08
CA ALA A 42 -11.31 8.01 22.71
C ALA A 42 -10.07 7.26 22.18
N PHE A 43 -9.05 7.06 23.00
CA PHE A 43 -7.86 6.29 22.63
C PHE A 43 -8.18 4.81 22.40
N SER A 44 -9.00 4.20 23.26
CA SER A 44 -9.49 2.83 23.07
C SER A 44 -10.31 2.70 21.79
N PHE A 45 -11.18 3.67 21.50
CA PHE A 45 -11.97 3.71 20.27
C PHE A 45 -11.07 3.87 19.05
N TYR A 46 -10.10 4.78 19.08
CA TYR A 46 -9.09 4.93 18.03
C TYR A 46 -8.38 3.59 17.78
N ARG A 47 -7.85 2.96 18.83
CA ARG A 47 -7.14 1.68 18.73
C ARG A 47 -8.03 0.53 18.23
N PHE A 48 -9.34 0.60 18.45
CA PHE A 48 -10.29 -0.36 17.91
C PHE A 48 -10.44 -0.24 16.38
N TYR A 49 -10.40 0.98 15.82
CA TYR A 49 -10.49 1.18 14.37
C TYR A 49 -9.21 0.81 13.62
N PHE A 50 -8.07 0.81 14.29
CA PHE A 50 -6.78 0.47 13.70
C PHE A 50 -6.34 -0.93 14.17
N PRO A 51 -6.69 -2.01 13.42
CA PRO A 51 -6.31 -3.35 13.79
C PRO A 51 -4.78 -3.48 13.82
N ASN A 52 -4.24 -4.06 14.91
CA ASN A 52 -2.78 -4.22 15.06
C ASN A 52 -2.21 -5.38 14.23
N VAL A 53 -3.06 -6.25 13.68
CA VAL A 53 -2.65 -7.40 12.87
C VAL A 53 -3.43 -7.36 11.57
N LEU A 54 -2.71 -7.22 10.48
CA LEU A 54 -3.26 -7.38 9.14
C LEU A 54 -2.99 -8.82 8.72
N TYR A 55 -4.05 -9.60 8.50
CA TYR A 55 -3.93 -10.95 7.95
C TYR A 55 -3.71 -10.85 6.44
N GLU A 56 -2.50 -10.43 6.06
CA GLU A 56 -2.09 -10.40 4.66
C GLU A 56 -1.60 -11.78 4.24
N LYS A 57 -1.93 -12.16 3.00
CA LYS A 57 -1.38 -13.38 2.41
C LYS A 57 0.14 -13.25 2.30
N PRO A 58 0.90 -14.36 2.40
CA PRO A 58 2.35 -14.30 2.24
C PRO A 58 2.73 -13.65 0.91
N THR A 59 3.63 -12.67 0.97
CA THR A 59 4.16 -11.98 -0.23
C THR A 59 5.10 -12.88 -1.03
N VAL A 60 5.68 -13.89 -0.39
CA VAL A 60 6.52 -14.92 -1.03
C VAL A 60 5.81 -16.26 -0.96
N PHE A 61 5.58 -16.89 -2.11
CA PHE A 61 4.90 -18.18 -2.16
C PHE A 61 5.35 -19.03 -3.36
N LYS A 62 5.14 -20.35 -3.25
CA LYS A 62 5.47 -21.33 -4.30
C LYS A 62 4.26 -21.58 -5.19
N ILE A 63 4.47 -21.67 -6.50
CA ILE A 63 3.42 -21.94 -7.49
C ILE A 63 3.56 -23.31 -8.19
N GLY A 64 4.39 -24.21 -7.66
CA GLY A 64 4.62 -25.53 -8.26
C GLY A 64 5.79 -25.52 -9.26
N LYS A 65 5.88 -26.57 -10.09
CA LYS A 65 7.00 -26.76 -11.01
C LYS A 65 6.75 -26.06 -12.34
N PRO A 66 7.79 -25.61 -13.04
CA PRO A 66 7.66 -25.06 -14.39
C PRO A 66 6.95 -25.99 -15.40
N ALA A 67 7.16 -27.31 -15.27
CA ALA A 67 6.54 -28.31 -16.14
C ALA A 67 5.01 -28.39 -16.00
N ASP A 68 4.45 -27.90 -14.88
CA ASP A 68 3.01 -27.90 -14.62
C ASP A 68 2.26 -26.86 -15.48
N TYR A 69 3.00 -25.97 -16.15
CA TYR A 69 2.44 -24.89 -16.96
C TYR A 69 2.64 -25.19 -18.45
N PRO A 70 1.57 -25.35 -19.24
CA PRO A 70 1.68 -25.43 -20.69
C PRO A 70 2.11 -24.07 -21.28
N ILE A 71 2.56 -24.08 -22.54
CA ILE A 71 2.85 -22.85 -23.29
C ILE A 71 1.54 -22.05 -23.42
N GLY A 72 1.62 -20.75 -23.14
CA GLY A 72 0.49 -19.83 -23.09
C GLY A 72 0.20 -19.31 -21.67
N LEU A 73 -1.02 -18.82 -21.49
CA LEU A 73 -1.48 -18.21 -20.25
C LEU A 73 -2.23 -19.22 -19.37
N SER A 74 -1.86 -19.27 -18.09
CA SER A 74 -2.53 -20.05 -17.05
C SER A 74 -3.26 -19.15 -16.05
N GLU A 75 -4.55 -19.39 -15.87
CA GLU A 75 -5.39 -18.70 -14.87
C GLU A 75 -5.47 -19.42 -13.52
N LYS A 76 -4.66 -20.49 -13.30
CA LYS A 76 -4.73 -21.35 -12.10
C LYS A 76 -4.74 -20.57 -10.79
N TRP A 77 -3.93 -19.52 -10.69
CA TRP A 77 -3.73 -18.74 -9.46
C TRP A 77 -4.53 -17.42 -9.40
N LYS A 78 -5.39 -17.16 -10.38
CA LYS A 78 -6.16 -15.91 -10.50
C LYS A 78 -7.07 -15.67 -9.29
N LYS A 79 -7.74 -16.71 -8.77
CA LYS A 79 -8.66 -16.59 -7.62
C LYS A 79 -7.93 -16.51 -6.27
N GLU A 80 -6.84 -17.25 -6.12
CA GLU A 80 -6.16 -17.39 -4.82
C GLU A 80 -5.13 -16.30 -4.55
N ARG A 81 -4.38 -15.91 -5.59
CA ARG A 81 -3.23 -14.99 -5.49
C ARG A 81 -3.33 -13.78 -6.41
N GLN A 82 -4.36 -13.69 -7.24
CA GLN A 82 -4.52 -12.62 -8.24
C GLN A 82 -3.30 -12.49 -9.15
N ILE A 83 -2.84 -13.63 -9.68
CA ILE A 83 -1.76 -13.66 -10.68
C ILE A 83 -2.15 -14.46 -11.91
N TRP A 84 -1.57 -14.09 -13.03
CA TRP A 84 -1.45 -14.91 -14.23
C TRP A 84 -0.03 -15.41 -14.35
N VAL A 85 0.10 -16.66 -14.79
CA VAL A 85 1.39 -17.25 -15.13
C VAL A 85 1.40 -17.47 -16.63
N VAL A 86 2.41 -16.93 -17.30
CA VAL A 86 2.58 -17.08 -18.74
C VAL A 86 3.88 -17.81 -19.02
N ARG A 87 3.79 -18.83 -19.87
CA ARG A 87 4.95 -19.60 -20.35
C ARG A 87 5.08 -19.42 -21.85
N ASN A 88 6.24 -18.94 -22.28
CA ASN A 88 6.63 -18.85 -23.68
C ASN A 88 7.76 -19.85 -23.97
N GLU A 89 8.19 -19.95 -25.22
CA GLU A 89 9.33 -20.80 -25.62
C GLU A 89 10.64 -20.39 -24.92
N HIS A 90 10.76 -19.11 -24.56
CA HIS A 90 11.94 -18.54 -23.90
C HIS A 90 11.93 -18.68 -22.37
N GLY A 91 10.79 -19.05 -21.76
CA GLY A 91 10.69 -19.26 -20.31
C GLY A 91 9.36 -18.81 -19.70
N ILE A 92 9.35 -18.62 -18.38
CA ILE A 92 8.15 -18.35 -17.58
C ILE A 92 8.23 -16.99 -16.89
N TYR A 93 7.10 -16.28 -16.84
CA TYR A 93 6.91 -15.07 -16.07
C TYR A 93 5.52 -15.03 -15.44
N ALA A 94 5.34 -14.18 -14.43
CA ALA A 94 4.06 -13.96 -13.78
C ALA A 94 3.68 -12.49 -13.84
N MET A 95 2.39 -12.20 -13.80
CA MET A 95 1.82 -10.85 -13.76
C MET A 95 0.72 -10.79 -12.72
N ILE A 96 0.61 -9.68 -12.00
CA ILE A 96 -0.55 -9.46 -11.13
C ILE A 96 -1.79 -9.14 -11.98
N SER A 97 -2.90 -9.83 -11.70
CA SER A 97 -4.19 -9.67 -12.39
C SER A 97 -5.01 -8.47 -11.89
N ILE A 98 -4.33 -7.36 -11.63
CA ILE A 98 -4.90 -6.11 -11.09
C ILE A 98 -4.57 -4.97 -12.06
N CYS A 99 -5.63 -4.37 -12.60
CA CYS A 99 -5.55 -3.23 -13.49
C CYS A 99 -4.91 -2.04 -12.77
N ARG A 100 -3.90 -1.45 -13.41
CA ARG A 100 -3.16 -0.30 -12.88
C ARG A 100 -3.87 1.04 -13.01
N HIS A 101 -5.11 1.05 -13.48
CA HIS A 101 -5.98 2.21 -13.42
C HIS A 101 -6.53 2.39 -11.98
N LEU A 102 -7.46 1.53 -11.56
CA LEU A 102 -8.15 1.62 -10.26
C LEU A 102 -8.29 0.26 -9.54
N GLY A 103 -7.62 -0.79 -10.01
CA GLY A 103 -7.56 -2.07 -9.30
C GLY A 103 -8.57 -3.14 -9.72
N CYS A 104 -9.36 -2.95 -10.79
CA CYS A 104 -10.23 -4.00 -11.33
C CYS A 104 -9.41 -5.21 -11.84
N THR A 105 -9.97 -6.42 -11.86
CA THR A 105 -9.33 -7.59 -12.50
C THR A 105 -9.72 -7.68 -13.98
N PRO A 106 -8.78 -7.51 -14.93
CA PRO A 106 -9.07 -7.63 -16.36
C PRO A 106 -9.38 -9.08 -16.76
N ASN A 107 -10.06 -9.26 -17.88
CA ASN A 107 -10.33 -10.57 -18.45
C ASN A 107 -9.37 -10.85 -19.60
N TRP A 108 -8.89 -12.09 -19.69
CA TRP A 108 -8.08 -12.56 -20.81
C TRP A 108 -8.99 -12.96 -21.98
N PHE A 109 -8.69 -12.45 -23.17
CA PHE A 109 -9.38 -12.81 -24.42
C PHE A 109 -8.41 -13.55 -25.33
N GLN A 110 -8.54 -14.88 -25.39
CA GLN A 110 -7.64 -15.75 -26.12
C GLN A 110 -7.64 -15.47 -27.63
N ASP A 111 -8.78 -15.10 -28.22
CA ASP A 111 -8.91 -14.82 -29.66
C ASP A 111 -8.03 -13.65 -30.12
N LYS A 112 -7.86 -12.65 -29.24
CA LYS A 112 -7.13 -11.41 -29.53
C LYS A 112 -5.78 -11.33 -28.83
N GLN A 113 -5.45 -12.31 -27.99
CA GLN A 113 -4.25 -12.34 -27.15
C GLN A 113 -4.05 -11.06 -26.32
N VAL A 114 -5.14 -10.51 -25.78
CA VAL A 114 -5.11 -9.27 -24.98
C VAL A 114 -5.94 -9.39 -23.71
N PHE A 115 -5.57 -8.60 -22.71
CA PHE A 115 -6.38 -8.39 -21.52
C PHE A 115 -7.25 -7.16 -21.68
N LEU A 116 -8.55 -7.30 -21.46
CA LEU A 116 -9.49 -6.18 -21.44
C LEU A 116 -10.04 -5.97 -20.04
N CYS A 117 -9.88 -4.75 -19.53
CA CYS A 117 -10.46 -4.32 -18.27
C CYS A 117 -11.92 -3.88 -18.47
N PRO A 118 -12.91 -4.56 -17.85
CA PRO A 118 -14.33 -4.27 -18.06
C PRO A 118 -14.79 -2.94 -17.46
N CYS A 119 -13.99 -2.33 -16.57
CA CYS A 119 -14.38 -1.13 -15.85
C CYS A 119 -14.33 0.13 -16.73
N HIS A 120 -13.21 0.35 -17.45
CA HIS A 120 -12.99 1.56 -18.25
C HIS A 120 -12.26 1.28 -19.58
N GLY A 121 -12.17 0.01 -20.00
CA GLY A 121 -11.63 -0.37 -21.31
C GLY A 121 -10.11 -0.26 -21.44
N SER A 122 -9.34 -0.38 -20.35
CA SER A 122 -7.89 -0.55 -20.46
C SER A 122 -7.56 -1.86 -21.17
N ILE A 123 -6.69 -1.80 -22.18
CA ILE A 123 -6.26 -2.93 -23.00
C ILE A 123 -4.78 -3.16 -22.75
N TYR A 124 -4.42 -4.42 -22.46
CA TYR A 124 -3.04 -4.82 -22.27
C TYR A 124 -2.68 -5.98 -23.21
N ASP A 125 -1.42 -6.05 -23.63
CA ASP A 125 -0.89 -7.21 -24.37
C ASP A 125 -0.55 -8.38 -23.43
N LEU A 126 -0.14 -9.51 -24.01
CA LEU A 126 0.29 -10.70 -23.25
C LEU A 126 1.51 -10.42 -22.35
N ALA A 127 2.38 -9.48 -22.73
CA ALA A 127 3.56 -9.09 -21.95
C ALA A 127 3.23 -8.12 -20.79
N GLY A 128 2.02 -7.58 -20.76
CA GLY A 128 1.52 -6.63 -19.76
C GLY A 128 1.67 -5.16 -20.13
N ASN A 129 2.01 -4.84 -21.38
CA ASN A 129 2.10 -3.47 -21.88
C ASN A 129 0.72 -2.89 -22.14
N VAL A 130 0.58 -1.58 -21.92
CA VAL A 130 -0.68 -0.86 -22.18
C VAL A 130 -0.79 -0.57 -23.68
N LEU A 131 -1.74 -1.23 -24.35
CA LEU A 131 -2.08 -0.96 -25.75
C LEU A 131 -3.09 0.19 -25.89
N GLY A 132 -3.94 0.40 -24.88
CA GLY A 132 -4.94 1.46 -24.92
C GLY A 132 -5.72 1.63 -23.62
N GLY A 133 -6.52 2.70 -23.57
CA GLY A 133 -7.37 3.06 -22.43
C GLY A 133 -6.67 3.92 -21.37
N PRO A 134 -7.31 4.12 -20.20
CA PRO A 134 -6.88 5.11 -19.21
C PRO A 134 -5.77 4.64 -18.26
N ALA A 135 -5.24 3.43 -18.44
CA ALA A 135 -4.25 2.89 -17.53
C ALA A 135 -2.91 3.65 -17.69
N PRO A 136 -2.37 4.23 -16.61
CA PRO A 136 -1.13 5.01 -16.71
C PRO A 136 0.11 4.11 -16.89
N ARG A 137 0.05 2.87 -16.39
CA ARG A 137 1.22 1.98 -16.22
C ARG A 137 0.94 0.56 -16.71
N LEU A 138 2.02 -0.13 -17.10
CA LEU A 138 2.07 -1.55 -17.47
C LEU A 138 1.64 -2.43 -16.28
N PHE A 139 1.25 -3.69 -16.53
CA PHE A 139 1.05 -4.64 -15.44
C PHE A 139 2.30 -4.81 -14.61
N TRP A 140 2.07 -4.92 -13.31
CA TRP A 140 3.14 -5.15 -12.36
C TRP A 140 3.56 -6.63 -12.40
N ARG A 141 4.86 -6.88 -12.51
CA ARG A 141 5.43 -8.23 -12.56
C ARG A 141 6.23 -8.54 -11.29
N PRO A 142 5.88 -9.58 -10.52
CA PRO A 142 6.68 -10.05 -9.40
C PRO A 142 7.96 -10.71 -9.89
N SER A 143 9.02 -10.66 -9.08
CA SER A 143 10.22 -11.44 -9.33
C SER A 143 9.94 -12.95 -9.17
N LEU A 144 10.49 -13.73 -10.08
CA LEU A 144 10.45 -15.20 -10.04
C LEU A 144 11.84 -15.76 -9.75
N LYS A 145 11.90 -16.77 -8.89
CA LYS A 145 13.12 -17.54 -8.60
C LYS A 145 12.79 -19.03 -8.55
N ILE A 146 13.73 -19.88 -8.93
CA ILE A 146 13.61 -21.33 -8.71
C ILE A 146 14.18 -21.64 -7.33
N ASP A 147 13.42 -22.36 -6.52
CA ASP A 147 13.93 -22.91 -5.28
C ASP A 147 14.96 -24.02 -5.58
N PRO A 148 16.22 -23.90 -5.13
CA PRO A 148 17.26 -24.89 -5.41
C PRO A 148 16.99 -26.26 -4.78
N VAL A 149 16.12 -26.35 -3.77
CA VAL A 149 15.83 -27.61 -3.07
C VAL A 149 14.70 -28.38 -3.77
N ASP A 150 13.60 -27.69 -4.06
CA ASP A 150 12.37 -28.33 -4.55
C ASP A 150 12.18 -28.23 -6.08
N GLY A 151 12.94 -27.36 -6.74
CA GLY A 151 12.75 -27.03 -8.16
C GLY A 151 11.43 -26.33 -8.47
N GLN A 152 10.77 -25.75 -7.45
CA GLN A 152 9.51 -25.04 -7.59
C GLN A 152 9.76 -23.56 -7.89
N ILE A 153 8.83 -22.94 -8.61
CA ILE A 153 8.86 -21.49 -8.84
C ILE A 153 8.37 -20.80 -7.58
N VAL A 154 9.22 -19.93 -7.04
CA VAL A 154 8.93 -19.00 -5.96
C VAL A 154 8.62 -17.64 -6.58
N VAL A 155 7.44 -17.14 -6.26
CA VAL A 155 6.99 -15.79 -6.62
C VAL A 155 7.19 -14.89 -5.43
N ASP A 156 7.88 -13.77 -5.62
CA ASP A 156 8.12 -12.78 -4.56
C ASP A 156 7.49 -11.44 -4.95
N PHE A 157 6.51 -11.02 -4.15
CA PHE A 157 5.77 -9.79 -4.37
C PHE A 157 6.49 -8.52 -3.91
N ASN A 158 7.54 -8.65 -3.10
CA ASN A 158 8.26 -7.50 -2.55
C ASN A 158 9.20 -6.86 -3.58
N HIS A 159 9.61 -7.64 -4.57
CA HIS A 159 10.50 -7.19 -5.62
C HIS A 159 9.80 -7.20 -6.98
N ARG A 160 9.76 -6.03 -7.60
CA ARG A 160 9.28 -5.85 -8.96
C ARG A 160 10.35 -6.27 -9.96
N GLN A 161 9.93 -6.98 -11.00
CA GLN A 161 10.82 -7.46 -12.05
C GLN A 161 11.03 -6.43 -13.16
N ASP A 162 10.02 -5.61 -13.46
CA ASP A 162 10.07 -4.57 -14.48
C ASP A 162 10.48 -3.20 -13.92
N PRO A 163 11.16 -2.34 -14.71
CA PRO A 163 11.59 -1.03 -14.27
C PRO A 163 10.40 -0.13 -13.89
N ASP A 164 10.63 0.76 -12.92
CA ASP A 164 9.58 1.65 -12.45
C ASP A 164 9.21 2.71 -13.52
N PRO A 165 7.90 2.98 -13.72
CA PRO A 165 7.45 3.98 -14.68
C PRO A 165 7.88 5.37 -14.24
N VAL A 166 8.45 6.13 -15.17
CA VAL A 166 8.96 7.48 -14.94
C VAL A 166 7.78 8.46 -14.76
N SER A 167 7.96 9.42 -13.85
CA SER A 167 7.03 10.55 -13.72
C SER A 167 7.19 11.48 -14.91
N THR A 168 6.18 11.57 -15.78
CA THR A 168 6.11 12.52 -16.90
C THR A 168 5.06 13.60 -16.62
N GLU A 169 5.09 14.71 -17.35
CA GLU A 169 4.07 15.76 -17.27
C GLU A 169 2.64 15.23 -17.51
N ASN A 170 2.51 14.17 -18.31
CA ASN A 170 1.26 13.48 -18.62
C ASN A 170 0.96 12.31 -17.65
N GLY A 171 1.59 12.29 -16.47
CA GLY A 171 1.44 11.26 -15.44
C GLY A 171 2.56 10.22 -15.41
N LEU A 172 2.38 9.17 -14.63
CA LEU A 172 3.37 8.10 -14.47
C LEU A 172 3.24 7.12 -15.64
N ARG A 173 4.12 7.20 -16.62
CA ARG A 173 4.13 6.34 -17.81
C ARG A 173 5.37 5.45 -17.79
N ALA A 174 5.25 4.22 -18.27
CA ALA A 174 6.44 3.51 -18.73
C ALA A 174 6.98 4.29 -19.93
N ASP A 175 8.25 4.63 -19.91
CA ASP A 175 8.89 5.30 -21.04
C ASP A 175 8.83 4.39 -22.28
N GLU A 176 8.91 4.99 -23.47
CA GLU A 176 8.87 4.22 -24.72
C GLU A 176 10.08 3.29 -24.85
N ALA A 177 11.20 3.63 -24.20
CA ALA A 177 12.44 2.86 -24.22
C ALA A 177 12.44 1.64 -23.27
N LEU A 178 11.63 1.62 -22.19
CA LEU A 178 11.43 0.48 -21.29
C LEU A 178 10.02 -0.14 -21.43
N ARG A 179 9.20 0.33 -22.39
CA ARG A 179 7.98 -0.37 -22.83
C ARG A 179 8.30 -1.75 -23.40
N GLU A 180 9.51 -1.93 -23.92
CA GLU A 180 10.10 -3.24 -24.18
C GLU A 180 11.00 -3.59 -23.00
N VAL A 181 10.40 -4.12 -21.94
CA VAL A 181 11.20 -4.74 -20.89
C VAL A 181 11.90 -5.92 -21.55
N GLU A 182 13.23 -5.92 -21.56
CA GLU A 182 13.98 -7.06 -22.10
C GLU A 182 13.39 -8.35 -21.51
N PRO A 183 13.19 -9.38 -22.35
CA PRO A 183 12.52 -10.61 -21.96
C PRO A 183 13.24 -11.32 -20.80
N PHE A 184 12.98 -10.89 -19.56
CA PHE A 184 13.51 -11.50 -18.36
C PHE A 184 12.57 -12.63 -17.96
N PHE A 185 12.56 -13.64 -18.83
CA PHE A 185 11.95 -14.91 -18.53
C PHE A 185 12.85 -15.65 -17.55
N LEU A 186 12.23 -16.35 -16.60
CA LEU A 186 12.93 -17.44 -15.96
C LEU A 186 13.13 -18.51 -17.05
N SER A 187 14.35 -18.65 -17.56
CA SER A 187 14.68 -19.75 -18.46
C SER A 187 14.56 -21.06 -17.68
N VAL A 188 13.70 -21.94 -18.16
CA VAL A 188 13.51 -23.27 -17.58
C VAL A 188 13.76 -24.33 -18.64
#